data_AF-A0A3C1Z913-F1
#
_entry.id   AF-A0A3C1Z913-F1
#
_cell.length_a   1.000
_cell.length_b   1.000
_cell.length_c   1.000
_cell.angle_alpha   90.00
_cell.angle_beta   90.00
_cell.angle_gamma   90.00
#
_symmetry.space_group_name_H-M   'P 1'
#
loop_
_entity.id
_entity.type
_entity.pdbx_description
1 polymer ?
#
loop_
_entity_poly.entity_id
_entity_poly.type
_entity_poly.pdbx_seq_one_letter_code
_entity_poly.pdbx_strand_id
1 'polypeptide(L)'
;GVKNFGNNQNVTFLHEVFADRGYNGVEMINRGEQGAVLDSASAIVKQYQHFLSENSFKIDTICFHSDNPSSVEALTRLKNA
;
A
#
# COMPACT_ATOMS: atom_id res chain seq x y z
N GLY A 1 -10.30 2.62 23.54
CA GLY A 1 -11.15 3.31 22.55
C GLY A 1 -10.25 3.94 21.51
N VAL A 2 -10.41 3.58 20.23
CA VAL A 2 -9.64 4.16 19.13
C VAL A 2 -10.08 5.62 19.01
N LYS A 3 -9.17 6.56 19.30
CA LYS A 3 -9.44 8.00 19.15
C LYS A 3 -9.47 8.30 17.65
N ASN A 4 -10.63 8.70 17.15
CA ASN A 4 -10.79 9.07 15.75
C ASN A 4 -10.41 10.55 15.58
N PHE A 5 -9.16 10.81 15.21
CA PHE A 5 -8.59 12.18 15.12
C PHE A 5 -8.99 12.94 13.85
N GLY A 6 -9.73 12.32 12.93
CA GLY A 6 -10.11 12.88 11.64
C GLY A 6 -10.94 14.16 11.68
N ASN A 7 -11.50 14.53 12.84
CA ASN A 7 -12.31 15.74 13.01
C ASN A 7 -11.53 16.95 13.56
N ASN A 8 -10.21 16.85 13.73
CA ASN A 8 -9.39 18.01 14.09
C ASN A 8 -9.20 18.91 12.86
N GLN A 9 -9.94 20.02 12.81
CA GLN A 9 -9.99 20.96 11.68
C GLN A 9 -8.64 21.60 11.30
N ASN A 10 -7.59 21.42 12.10
CA ASN A 10 -6.25 21.97 11.85
C ASN A 10 -5.20 20.94 11.41
N VAL A 11 -5.60 19.71 11.07
CA VAL A 11 -4.65 18.65 10.63
C VAL A 11 -5.12 18.04 9.32
N THR A 12 -4.26 18.07 8.31
CA THR A 12 -4.46 17.36 7.03
C THR A 12 -4.08 15.89 7.21
N PHE A 13 -5.00 14.99 6.88
CA PHE A 13 -4.74 13.56 6.84
C PHE A 13 -4.45 13.11 5.41
N LEU A 14 -3.39 12.32 5.24
CA LEU A 14 -3.07 11.62 4.01
C LEU A 14 -3.34 10.12 4.21
N HIS A 15 -4.10 9.53 3.30
CA HIS A 15 -4.42 8.10 3.32
C HIS A 15 -3.36 7.32 2.56
N GLU A 16 -2.64 6.46 3.27
CA GLU A 16 -1.55 5.65 2.72
C GLU A 16 -2.00 4.21 2.51
N VAL A 17 -1.61 3.63 1.37
CA VAL A 17 -1.66 2.18 1.12
C VAL A 17 -0.25 1.66 0.82
N PHE A 18 -0.05 0.34 0.90
CA PHE A 18 1.27 -0.29 0.81
C PHE A 18 1.31 -1.25 -0.39
N ALA A 19 2.14 -0.95 -1.38
CA ALA A 19 2.20 -1.71 -2.63
C ALA A 19 2.64 -3.17 -2.44
N ASP A 20 3.41 -3.45 -1.39
CA ASP A 20 4.06 -4.74 -1.12
C ASP A 20 3.47 -5.51 0.07
N ARG A 21 2.35 -5.05 0.64
CA ARG A 21 1.64 -5.75 1.71
C ARG A 21 0.41 -6.47 1.17
N GLY A 22 0.14 -7.67 1.66
CA GLY A 22 -1.12 -8.35 1.36
C GLY A 22 -2.29 -7.75 2.14
N TYR A 23 -3.47 -7.76 1.54
CA TYR A 23 -4.70 -7.23 2.11
C TYR A 23 -5.80 -8.30 2.20
N ASN A 24 -6.61 -8.21 3.25
CA ASN A 24 -7.90 -8.89 3.37
C ASN A 24 -8.99 -7.81 3.45
N GLY A 25 -9.61 -7.50 2.31
CA GLY A 25 -10.45 -6.31 2.18
C GLY A 25 -9.61 -5.05 2.31
N VAL A 26 -9.95 -4.17 3.25
CA VAL A 26 -9.24 -2.90 3.50
C VAL A 26 -8.13 -3.02 4.56
N GLU A 27 -8.01 -4.17 5.21
CA GLU A 27 -7.03 -4.39 6.27
C GLU A 27 -5.81 -5.15 5.74
N MET A 28 -4.61 -4.79 6.20
CA MET A 28 -3.41 -5.55 5.88
C MET A 28 -3.39 -6.87 6.65
N ILE A 29 -2.95 -7.93 5.97
CA ILE A 29 -2.68 -9.23 6.59
C ILE A 29 -1.53 -9.08 7.60
N ASN A 30 -1.66 -9.72 8.77
CA ASN A 30 -0.65 -9.69 9.82
C ASN A 30 0.70 -10.22 9.31
N ARG A 31 1.81 -9.57 9.68
CA ARG A 31 3.14 -9.90 9.15
C ARG A 31 3.58 -11.36 9.33
N GLY A 32 3.08 -12.05 10.35
CA GLY A 32 3.41 -13.46 10.61
C GLY A 32 2.61 -14.47 9.77
N GLU A 33 1.64 -14.00 8.98
CA GLU A 33 0.77 -14.85 8.18
C GLU A 33 1.26 -14.96 6.73
N GLN A 34 0.92 -16.08 6.08
CA GLN A 34 1.25 -16.29 4.68
C GLN A 34 0.56 -15.25 3.79
N GLY A 35 1.31 -14.69 2.83
CA GLY A 35 0.80 -13.66 1.92
C GLY A 35 0.80 -12.25 2.49
N ALA A 36 1.31 -12.04 3.73
CA ALA A 36 1.38 -10.72 4.34
C ALA A 36 2.32 -9.73 3.64
N VAL A 37 3.32 -10.25 2.94
CA VAL A 37 4.27 -9.50 2.12
C VAL A 37 4.27 -10.13 0.74
N LEU A 38 4.11 -9.32 -0.30
CA LEU A 38 4.21 -9.77 -1.68
C LEU A 38 5.69 -9.99 -2.03
N ASP A 39 5.99 -11.19 -2.52
CA ASP A 39 7.35 -11.67 -2.78
C ASP A 39 7.81 -11.50 -4.23
N SER A 40 6.94 -11.02 -5.13
CA SER A 40 7.26 -10.81 -6.54
C SER A 40 6.97 -9.39 -7.02
N ALA A 41 7.91 -8.82 -7.78
CA ALA A 41 7.77 -7.48 -8.34
C ALA A 41 6.52 -7.35 -9.22
N SER A 42 6.17 -8.41 -9.97
CA SER A 42 4.97 -8.43 -10.81
C SER A 42 3.68 -8.34 -10.00
N ALA A 43 3.59 -9.01 -8.85
CA ALA A 43 2.42 -8.91 -7.96
C ALA A 43 2.30 -7.49 -7.38
N ILE A 44 3.42 -6.89 -6.98
CA ILE A 44 3.49 -5.52 -6.44
C ILE A 44 3.08 -4.49 -7.50
N VAL A 45 3.58 -4.62 -8.74
CA VAL A 45 3.15 -3.76 -9.87
C VAL A 45 1.65 -3.89 -10.12
N LYS A 46 1.11 -5.12 -10.10
CA LYS A 46 -0.33 -5.35 -10.28
C LYS A 46 -1.15 -4.70 -9.16
N GLN A 47 -0.70 -4.80 -7.92
CA GLN A 47 -1.37 -4.17 -6.78
C GLN A 47 -1.29 -2.64 -6.84
N TYR A 48 -0.15 -2.08 -7.22
CA TYR A 48 -0.02 -0.65 -7.48
C TYR A 48 -1.04 -0.16 -8.52
N GLN A 49 -1.16 -0.87 -9.66
CA GLN A 49 -2.15 -0.52 -10.69
C GLN A 49 -3.59 -0.66 -10.18
N HIS A 50 -3.86 -1.67 -9.35
CA HIS A 50 -5.15 -1.82 -8.70
C HIS A 50 -5.48 -0.59 -7.83
N PHE A 51 -4.55 -0.14 -6.99
CA PHE A 51 -4.74 1.07 -6.17
C PHE A 51 -4.91 2.34 -7.00
N LEU A 52 -4.22 2.49 -8.13
CA LEU A 52 -4.46 3.61 -9.04
C LEU A 52 -5.86 3.61 -9.67
N SER A 53 -6.44 2.43 -9.87
CA SER A 53 -7.79 2.27 -10.41
C SER A 53 -8.90 2.32 -9.35
N GLU A 54 -8.52 2.28 -8.07
CA GLU A 54 -9.46 2.19 -6.95
C GLU A 54 -10.02 3.58 -6.62
N ASN A 55 -11.35 3.70 -6.69
CA ASN A 55 -12.06 4.98 -6.52
C ASN A 55 -13.03 4.95 -5.33
N SER A 56 -13.17 3.82 -4.63
CA SER A 56 -14.08 3.68 -3.49
C SER A 56 -13.59 4.36 -2.22
N PHE A 57 -12.30 4.68 -2.12
CA PHE A 57 -11.72 5.46 -1.04
C PHE A 57 -10.54 6.31 -1.54
N LYS A 58 -10.22 7.36 -0.78
CA LYS A 58 -9.12 8.27 -1.09
C LYS A 58 -7.78 7.58 -0.81
N ILE A 59 -6.88 7.59 -1.78
CA ILE A 59 -5.49 7.16 -1.63
C ILE A 59 -4.63 8.36 -1.99
N ASP A 60 -3.90 8.88 -1.01
CA ASP A 60 -3.02 10.04 -1.17
C ASP A 60 -1.59 9.61 -1.47
N THR A 61 -1.14 8.50 -0.87
CA THR A 61 0.22 7.98 -1.04
C THR A 61 0.22 6.45 -1.14
N ILE A 62 1.17 5.92 -1.92
CA ILE A 62 1.43 4.49 -2.02
C ILE A 62 2.88 4.24 -1.60
N CYS A 63 3.06 3.46 -0.54
CA CYS A 63 4.36 3.15 0.05
C CYS A 63 4.97 1.88 -0.57
N PHE A 64 6.28 1.93 -0.79
CA PHE A 64 7.13 0.81 -1.20
C PHE A 64 8.25 0.67 -0.19
N HIS A 65 8.40 -0.49 0.45
CA HIS A 65 9.45 -0.69 1.43
C HIS A 65 10.77 -1.10 0.76
N SER A 66 11.88 -0.46 1.15
CA SER A 66 13.21 -0.79 0.63
C SER A 66 13.81 -2.06 1.23
N ASP A 67 13.25 -2.58 2.33
CA ASP A 67 13.63 -3.85 2.95
C ASP A 67 13.07 -5.08 2.21
N ASN A 68 12.16 -4.87 1.25
CA ASN A 68 11.66 -5.90 0.33
C ASN A 68 12.30 -5.73 -1.07
N PRO A 69 13.25 -6.61 -1.47
CA PRO A 69 13.90 -6.52 -2.79
C PRO A 69 12.92 -6.48 -3.96
N SER A 70 11.83 -7.24 -3.88
CA SER A 70 10.78 -7.27 -4.92
C SER A 70 10.03 -5.94 -5.02
N SER A 71 9.93 -5.19 -3.92
CA SER A 71 9.32 -3.85 -3.88
C SER A 71 10.22 -2.81 -4.54
N VAL A 72 11.52 -2.88 -4.28
CA VAL A 72 12.54 -2.04 -4.97
C VAL A 72 12.55 -2.31 -6.48
N GLU A 73 12.49 -3.58 -6.86
CA GLU A 73 12.41 -3.96 -8.27
C GLU A 73 11.12 -3.46 -8.93
N ALA A 74 9.97 -3.63 -8.28
CA ALA A 74 8.68 -3.14 -8.78
C ALA A 74 8.70 -1.62 -9.01
N LEU A 75 9.22 -0.86 -8.04
CA LEU A 75 9.34 0.59 -8.17
C LEU A 75 10.27 0.98 -9.33
N THR A 76 11.37 0.26 -9.53
CA THR A 76 12.27 0.46 -10.67
C THR A 76 11.55 0.23 -12.00
N ARG A 77 10.74 -0.83 -12.11
CA ARG A 77 9.94 -1.11 -13.31
C ARG A 77 8.93 0.00 -13.59
N LEU A 78 8.24 0.49 -12.57
CA LEU A 78 7.23 1.56 -12.70
C LEU A 78 7.85 2.91 -13.10
N LYS A 79 9.06 3.23 -12.63
CA LYS A 79 9.76 4.47 -13.01
C LYS A 79 10.22 4.49 -14.47
N ASN A 80 10.41 3.32 -15.07
CA ASN A 80 10.92 3.15 -16.43
C ASN A 80 9.80 2.86 -17.45
N ALA A 81 8.54 2.81 -17.02
CA ALA A 81 7.36 2.58 -17.85
C ALA A 81 6.76 3.92 -18.33
#